data_AF-A0A7V6A2V5-F1
#
_entry.id   AF-A0A7V6A2V5-F1
#
_cell.length_a   1.000
_cell.length_b   1.000
_cell.length_c   1.000
_cell.angle_alpha   90.00
_cell.angle_beta   90.00
_cell.angle_gamma   90.00
#
_symmetry.space_group_name_H-M   'P 1'
#
loop_
_entity.id
_entity.type
_entity.pdbx_description
1 polymer ?
#
loop_
_entity_poly.entity_id
_entity_poly.type
_entity_poly.pdbx_seq_one_letter_code
_entity_poly.pdbx_strand_id
1 'polypeptide(L)'
;MMESRRCVCGSQTAHLNFRDNLLPPEILVNLYCPLCSPEANFDPETMVADCGWLLEYDMEGAQAIFIKRNQGRELTPEIIFDEGYLTWQGFSPGDHEIRAKLHQKLAPLIQEDLKRFLESLKTEWQAHVERLKAAGWRRAQQA
;
A
#
# COMPACT_ATOMS: atom_id res chain seq x y z
N MET A 1 12.07 1.36 4.87
CA MET A 1 11.74 0.56 6.07
C MET A 1 10.43 -0.14 5.76
N MET A 2 10.30 -1.45 6.02
CA MET A 2 9.04 -2.17 5.79
C MET A 2 8.27 -2.20 7.10
N GLU A 3 7.05 -1.68 7.09
CA GLU A 3 6.22 -1.62 8.29
C GLU A 3 4.85 -2.23 8.03
N SER A 4 4.43 -3.10 8.94
CA SER A 4 3.11 -3.70 8.90
C SER A 4 2.19 -2.98 9.88
N ARG A 5 1.03 -2.54 9.41
CA ARG A 5 -0.01 -1.92 10.25
C ARG A 5 -1.21 -2.84 10.33
N ARG A 6 -1.69 -3.09 11.55
CA ARG A 6 -2.92 -3.84 11.78
C ARG A 6 -4.12 -2.91 11.67
N CYS A 7 -5.19 -3.41 11.09
CA CYS A 7 -6.48 -2.74 11.05
C CYS A 7 -7.01 -2.49 12.47
N VAL A 8 -7.81 -1.43 12.66
CA VAL A 8 -8.47 -1.10 13.93
C VAL A 8 -9.32 -2.25 14.49
N CYS A 9 -9.95 -3.07 13.64
CA CYS A 9 -10.73 -4.23 14.07
C CYS A 9 -9.87 -5.48 14.35
N GLY A 10 -8.55 -5.40 14.14
CA GLY A 10 -7.61 -6.50 14.37
C GLY A 10 -7.61 -7.62 13.32
N SER A 11 -8.59 -7.65 12.41
CA SER A 11 -8.83 -8.80 11.52
C SER A 11 -7.84 -8.94 10.36
N GLN A 12 -7.26 -7.83 9.90
CA GLN A 12 -6.33 -7.82 8.76
C GLN A 12 -5.14 -6.92 9.04
N THR A 13 -4.04 -7.16 8.32
CA THR A 13 -2.80 -6.39 8.38
C THR A 13 -2.44 -5.93 6.97
N ALA A 14 -1.91 -4.72 6.83
CA ALA A 14 -1.38 -4.19 5.58
C ALA A 14 0.11 -3.91 5.73
N HIS A 15 0.86 -4.07 4.64
CA HIS A 15 2.24 -3.61 4.55
C HIS A 15 2.30 -2.24 3.90
N LEU A 16 3.07 -1.35 4.49
CA LEU A 16 3.15 0.06 4.11
C LEU A 16 4.53 0.42 3.59
N ASN A 17 4.55 1.38 2.67
CA ASN A 17 5.73 2.00 2.10
C ASN A 17 5.77 3.49 2.45
N PHE A 18 6.96 3.97 2.81
CA PHE A 18 7.24 5.35 3.19
C PHE A 18 8.29 5.93 2.26
N ARG A 19 7.89 6.78 1.32
CA ARG A 19 8.82 7.40 0.37
C ARG A 19 9.82 8.29 1.10
N ASP A 20 11.11 8.05 0.83
CA ASP A 20 12.26 8.78 1.37
C ASP A 20 12.29 8.90 2.91
N ASN A 21 11.51 8.09 3.62
CA ASN A 21 11.20 8.24 5.05
C ASN A 21 10.87 9.71 5.42
N LEU A 22 10.11 10.37 4.55
CA LEU A 22 9.70 11.77 4.75
C LEU A 22 8.68 11.86 5.88
N LEU A 23 7.59 11.11 5.73
CA LEU A 23 6.55 10.97 6.74
C LEU A 23 6.85 9.77 7.62
N PRO A 24 6.78 9.92 8.95
CA PRO A 24 6.97 8.82 9.86
C PRO A 24 5.66 8.00 10.01
N PRO A 25 5.72 6.80 10.61
CA PRO A 25 4.59 5.88 10.69
C PRO A 25 3.40 6.40 11.49
N GLU A 26 3.64 7.28 12.45
CA GLU A 26 2.62 7.88 13.30
C GLU A 26 1.63 8.76 12.51
N ILE A 27 2.01 9.19 11.30
CA ILE A 27 1.10 9.92 10.40
C ILE A 27 -0.10 9.06 10.02
N LEU A 28 0.02 7.74 9.98
CA LEU A 28 -1.14 6.87 9.80
C LEU A 28 -1.82 6.64 11.16
N VAL A 29 -2.89 7.38 11.42
CA VAL A 29 -3.65 7.33 12.65
C VAL A 29 -4.39 5.99 12.73
N ASN A 30 -5.30 5.76 11.77
CA ASN A 30 -6.11 4.56 11.70
C ASN A 30 -6.02 3.89 10.33
N LEU A 31 -6.19 2.56 10.35
CA LEU A 31 -6.28 1.74 9.16
C LEU A 31 -7.54 0.88 9.29
N TYR A 32 -8.43 0.99 8.31
CA TYR A 32 -9.67 0.22 8.25
C TYR A 32 -9.63 -0.76 7.08
N CYS A 33 -9.88 -2.03 7.37
CA CYS A 33 -9.98 -3.06 6.35
C CYS A 33 -11.40 -3.15 5.80
N PRO A 34 -11.63 -3.86 4.67
CA PRO A 34 -12.95 -3.99 4.06
C PRO A 34 -14.06 -4.56 4.95
N LEU A 35 -13.70 -5.15 6.09
CA LEU A 35 -14.66 -5.69 7.05
C LEU A 35 -15.21 -4.61 7.99
N CYS A 36 -14.41 -3.60 8.36
CA CYS A 36 -14.81 -2.57 9.32
C CYS A 36 -14.81 -1.16 8.75
N SER A 37 -14.33 -0.96 7.53
CA SER A 37 -14.41 0.33 6.84
C SER A 37 -15.85 0.84 6.64
N PRO A 38 -16.90 -0.01 6.46
CA PRO A 38 -18.27 0.50 6.37
C PRO A 38 -18.79 1.12 7.68
N GLU A 39 -18.17 0.78 8.82
CA GLU A 39 -18.52 1.32 10.13
C GLU A 39 -17.72 2.59 10.48
N ALA A 40 -16.73 2.93 9.67
CA ALA A 40 -15.92 4.13 9.86
C ALA A 40 -16.67 5.37 9.37
N ASN A 41 -16.57 6.47 10.13
CA ASN A 41 -17.07 7.77 9.68
C ASN A 41 -16.05 8.37 8.70
N PHE A 42 -16.26 8.14 7.41
CA PHE A 42 -15.34 8.61 6.37
C PHE A 42 -15.31 10.14 6.30
N ASP A 43 -14.10 10.70 6.43
CA ASP A 43 -13.82 12.12 6.28
C ASP A 43 -12.80 12.34 5.13
N PRO A 44 -13.19 12.96 4.00
CA PRO A 44 -12.28 13.16 2.87
C PRO A 44 -11.13 14.14 3.14
N GLU A 45 -11.21 14.96 4.21
CA GLU A 45 -10.14 15.89 4.55
C GLU A 45 -8.94 15.18 5.19
N THR A 46 -9.19 14.03 5.84
CA THR A 46 -8.18 13.28 6.60
C THR A 46 -7.99 11.85 6.11
N MET A 47 -8.93 11.30 5.33
CA MET A 47 -8.94 9.91 4.91
C MET A 47 -8.87 9.73 3.40
N VAL A 48 -8.26 8.62 2.99
CA VAL A 48 -8.28 8.12 1.60
C VAL A 48 -8.84 6.70 1.55
N ALA A 49 -9.64 6.44 0.52
CA ALA A 49 -10.22 5.13 0.25
C ALA A 49 -9.53 4.45 -0.94
N ASP A 50 -9.26 3.15 -0.81
CA ASP A 50 -8.70 2.31 -1.87
C ASP A 50 -9.23 0.88 -1.77
N CYS A 51 -10.06 0.46 -2.73
CA CYS A 51 -10.64 -0.88 -2.83
C CYS A 51 -11.20 -1.46 -1.51
N GLY A 52 -11.96 -0.65 -0.77
CA GLY A 52 -12.60 -1.04 0.49
C GLY A 52 -11.73 -0.86 1.73
N TRP A 53 -10.46 -0.50 1.57
CA TRP A 53 -9.62 -0.03 2.68
C TRP A 53 -9.77 1.48 2.86
N LEU A 54 -9.64 1.94 4.10
CA LEU A 54 -9.52 3.36 4.44
C LEU A 54 -8.23 3.57 5.23
N LEU A 55 -7.50 4.62 4.88
CA LEU A 55 -6.35 5.12 5.64
C LEU A 55 -6.70 6.51 6.15
N GLU A 56 -6.54 6.73 7.44
CA GLU A 56 -6.74 8.02 8.09
C GLU A 56 -5.39 8.60 8.49
N TYR A 57 -5.14 9.84 8.09
CA TYR A 57 -3.87 10.52 8.29
C TYR A 57 -3.98 11.66 9.30
N ASP A 58 -2.91 11.85 10.08
CA ASP A 58 -2.65 13.09 10.80
C ASP A 58 -2.17 14.14 9.80
N MET A 59 -3.13 14.86 9.22
CA MET A 59 -2.87 15.87 8.20
C MET A 59 -2.10 17.08 8.75
N GLU A 60 -2.36 17.48 9.99
CA GLU A 60 -1.64 18.57 10.64
C GLU A 60 -0.17 18.21 10.84
N GLY A 61 0.09 17.00 11.37
CA GLY A 61 1.44 16.47 11.54
C GLY A 61 2.18 16.32 10.21
N ALA A 62 1.50 15.78 9.19
CA ALA A 62 2.09 15.61 7.85
C ALA A 62 2.47 16.96 7.23
N GLN A 63 1.56 17.95 7.31
CA GLN A 63 1.79 19.29 6.77
C GLN A 63 2.94 20.00 7.49
N ALA A 64 3.01 19.91 8.81
CA ALA A 64 4.10 20.49 9.60
C ALA A 64 5.47 19.93 9.20
N ILE A 65 5.57 18.62 8.94
CA ILE A 65 6.80 17.97 8.47
C ILE A 65 7.20 18.48 7.09
N PHE A 66 6.25 18.61 6.16
CA PHE A 66 6.52 19.12 4.82
C PHE A 66 7.03 20.56 4.83
N ILE A 67 6.41 21.43 5.64
CA ILE A 67 6.85 22.81 5.82
C ILE A 67 8.29 22.82 6.36
N LYS A 68 8.58 22.02 7.39
CA LYS A 68 9.93 21.92 7.98
C LYS A 68 10.98 21.42 6.98
N ARG A 69 10.58 20.61 5.99
CA ARG A 69 11.45 20.13 4.91
C ARG A 69 11.45 21.04 3.66
N ASN A 70 10.90 22.26 3.76
CA ASN A 70 10.79 23.24 2.68
C ASN A 70 10.06 22.71 1.43
N GLN A 71 9.07 21.82 1.62
CA GLN A 71 8.31 21.26 0.50
C GLN A 71 7.08 22.08 0.10
N GLY A 72 6.78 23.20 0.78
CA GLY A 72 5.96 24.34 0.33
C GLY A 72 4.54 24.08 -0.21
N ARG A 73 4.12 22.83 -0.28
CA ARG A 73 2.90 22.35 -0.91
C ARG A 73 1.89 21.94 0.15
N GLU A 74 0.63 22.19 -0.15
CA GLU A 74 -0.50 21.71 0.64
C GLU A 74 -0.73 20.22 0.39
N LEU A 75 -0.77 19.45 1.46
CA LEU A 75 -1.04 18.02 1.41
C LEU A 75 -2.53 17.73 1.49
N THR A 76 -2.93 16.69 0.78
CA THR A 76 -4.21 16.02 0.95
C THR A 76 -3.97 14.53 1.21
N PRO A 77 -4.93 13.80 1.79
CA PRO A 77 -4.83 12.33 1.93
C PRO A 77 -4.49 11.62 0.62
N GLU A 78 -5.07 12.09 -0.49
CA GLU A 78 -4.80 11.54 -1.82
C GLU A 78 -3.36 11.79 -2.26
N ILE A 79 -2.81 12.99 -2.03
CA ILE A 79 -1.41 13.30 -2.35
C ILE A 79 -0.46 12.41 -1.54
N ILE A 80 -0.73 12.26 -0.24
CA ILE A 80 0.09 11.41 0.66
C ILE A 80 0.14 9.98 0.11
N PHE A 81 -1.01 9.45 -0.30
CA PHE A 81 -1.16 8.09 -0.77
C PHE A 81 -0.64 7.89 -2.20
N ASP A 82 -1.14 8.65 -3.16
CA ASP A 82 -0.90 8.44 -4.59
C ASP A 82 0.56 8.74 -4.97
N GLU A 83 1.18 9.77 -4.35
CA GLU A 83 2.60 10.09 -4.57
C GLU A 83 3.56 9.24 -3.72
N GLY A 84 3.00 8.34 -2.91
CA GLY A 84 3.73 7.30 -2.18
C GLY A 84 4.42 7.75 -0.90
N TYR A 85 4.09 8.93 -0.38
CA TYR A 85 4.62 9.40 0.91
C TYR A 85 4.26 8.46 2.06
N LEU A 86 3.01 7.97 2.06
CA LEU A 86 2.56 6.86 2.91
C LEU A 86 1.47 6.07 2.17
N THR A 87 1.82 4.89 1.66
CA THR A 87 0.92 4.06 0.83
C THR A 87 1.20 2.57 1.02
N TRP A 88 0.55 1.71 0.23
CA TRP A 88 0.81 0.27 0.21
C TRP A 88 2.24 -0.07 -0.21
N GLN A 89 2.78 -1.14 0.39
CA GLN A 89 3.99 -1.79 -0.08
C GLN A 89 3.69 -2.61 -1.35
N GLY A 90 3.71 -1.93 -2.50
CA GLY A 90 3.36 -2.49 -3.81
C GLY A 90 2.13 -1.80 -4.39
N PHE A 91 1.17 -2.59 -4.83
CA PHE A 91 -0.08 -2.14 -5.43
C PHE A 91 -1.31 -2.41 -4.55
N SER A 92 -1.20 -3.33 -3.58
CA SER A 92 -2.25 -3.65 -2.62
C SER A 92 -1.67 -4.00 -1.23
N PRO A 93 -2.47 -3.95 -0.15
CA PRO A 93 -2.06 -4.29 1.21
C PRO A 93 -1.38 -5.65 1.41
N GLY A 94 -1.74 -6.63 0.57
CA GLY A 94 -1.32 -8.03 0.69
C GLY A 94 -0.29 -8.47 -0.37
N ASP A 95 0.25 -7.54 -1.15
CA ASP A 95 1.18 -7.86 -2.23
C ASP A 95 2.46 -8.53 -1.73
N HIS A 96 2.90 -8.21 -0.51
CA HIS A 96 4.05 -8.84 0.10
C HIS A 96 3.83 -10.36 0.30
N GLU A 97 2.70 -10.76 0.88
CA GLU A 97 2.34 -12.16 1.08
C GLU A 97 2.16 -12.88 -0.26
N ILE A 98 1.57 -12.22 -1.24
CA ILE A 98 1.38 -12.81 -2.58
C ILE A 98 2.73 -13.07 -3.23
N ARG A 99 3.66 -12.12 -3.19
CA ARG A 99 5.02 -12.32 -3.70
C ARG A 99 5.72 -13.47 -2.99
N ALA A 100 5.67 -13.50 -1.65
CA ALA A 100 6.28 -14.59 -0.88
C ALA A 100 5.74 -15.97 -1.28
N LYS A 101 4.40 -16.09 -1.44
CA LYS A 101 3.75 -17.32 -1.90
C LYS A 101 4.14 -17.71 -3.31
N LEU A 102 4.23 -16.76 -4.24
CA LEU A 102 4.67 -17.01 -5.62
C LEU A 102 6.12 -17.52 -5.66
N HIS A 103 7.01 -16.87 -4.91
CA HIS A 103 8.40 -17.33 -4.79
C HIS A 103 8.49 -18.73 -4.21
N GLN A 104 7.73 -19.04 -3.15
CA GLN A 104 7.70 -20.38 -2.56
C GLN A 104 7.18 -21.44 -3.53
N LYS A 105 6.10 -21.13 -4.26
CA LYS A 105 5.49 -22.02 -5.27
C LYS A 105 6.45 -22.33 -6.41
N LEU A 106 7.21 -21.34 -6.87
CA LEU A 106 8.11 -21.46 -8.02
C LEU A 106 9.54 -21.86 -7.64
N ALA A 107 9.89 -21.88 -6.35
CA ALA A 107 11.22 -22.22 -5.86
C ALA A 107 11.81 -23.52 -6.45
N PRO A 108 11.04 -24.61 -6.68
CA PRO A 108 11.58 -25.83 -7.29
C PRO A 108 12.22 -25.60 -8.68
N LEU A 109 11.69 -24.65 -9.45
CA LEU A 109 12.20 -24.33 -10.80
C LEU A 109 13.59 -23.70 -10.78
N ILE A 110 14.04 -23.15 -9.65
CA ILE A 110 15.33 -22.46 -9.55
C ILE A 110 16.49 -23.42 -9.85
N GLN A 111 16.40 -24.67 -9.39
CA GLN A 111 17.44 -25.68 -9.60
C GLN A 111 17.35 -26.35 -10.98
N GLU A 112 16.16 -26.40 -11.56
CA GLU A 112 15.91 -27.07 -12.84
C GLU A 112 16.16 -26.14 -14.04
N ASP A 113 15.54 -24.97 -14.04
CA ASP A 113 15.57 -24.01 -15.13
C ASP A 113 15.27 -22.60 -14.59
N LEU A 114 16.35 -21.88 -14.26
CA LEU A 114 16.27 -20.51 -13.76
C LEU A 114 15.56 -19.57 -14.74
N LYS A 115 15.71 -19.78 -16.05
CA LYS A 115 15.04 -18.93 -17.04
C LYS A 115 13.53 -19.13 -16.96
N ARG A 116 13.09 -20.38 -16.90
CA ARG A 116 11.67 -20.73 -16.73
C ARG A 116 11.10 -20.23 -15.40
N PHE A 117 11.89 -20.25 -14.32
CA PHE A 117 11.51 -19.63 -13.05
C PHE A 117 11.23 -18.12 -13.22
N LEU A 118 12.16 -17.38 -13.83
CA LEU A 118 12.02 -15.93 -14.03
C LEU A 118 10.83 -15.58 -14.93
N GLU A 119 10.64 -16.34 -16.01
CA GLU A 119 9.50 -16.17 -16.92
C GLU A 119 8.17 -16.43 -16.21
N SER A 120 8.06 -17.53 -15.45
CA SER A 120 6.85 -17.88 -14.71
C SER A 120 6.51 -16.84 -13.64
N LEU A 121 7.52 -16.38 -12.89
CA LEU A 121 7.35 -15.36 -11.86
C LEU A 121 6.85 -14.05 -12.48
N LYS A 122 7.45 -13.62 -13.60
CA LYS A 122 7.03 -12.42 -14.33
C LYS A 122 5.58 -12.56 -14.82
N THR A 123 5.23 -13.67 -15.45
CA THR A 123 3.87 -13.89 -15.97
C THR A 123 2.82 -13.92 -14.86
N GLU A 124 3.06 -14.64 -13.77
CA GLU A 124 2.11 -14.67 -12.64
C GLU A 124 1.97 -13.30 -11.96
N TRP A 125 3.08 -12.56 -11.84
CA TRP A 125 3.05 -11.20 -11.28
C TRP A 125 2.29 -10.22 -12.19
N GLN A 126 2.50 -10.28 -13.51
CA GLN A 126 1.76 -9.45 -14.46
C GLN A 126 0.25 -9.74 -14.39
N ALA A 127 -0.15 -11.01 -14.37
CA ALA A 127 -1.54 -11.39 -14.22
C ALA A 127 -2.15 -10.89 -12.90
N HIS A 128 -1.36 -10.87 -11.82
CA HIS A 128 -1.78 -10.26 -10.55
C HIS A 128 -2.04 -8.76 -10.68
N VAL A 129 -1.09 -8.01 -11.27
CA VAL A 129 -1.24 -6.56 -11.49
C VAL A 129 -2.47 -6.25 -12.36
N GLU A 130 -2.70 -7.01 -13.43
CA GLU A 130 -3.89 -6.81 -14.28
C GLU A 130 -5.20 -7.05 -13.52
N ARG A 131 -5.24 -8.03 -12.61
CA ARG A 131 -6.41 -8.21 -11.71
C ARG A 131 -6.59 -7.02 -10.76
N LEU A 132 -5.50 -6.46 -10.23
CA LEU A 132 -5.59 -5.27 -9.38
C LEU A 132 -6.05 -4.04 -10.17
N LYS A 133 -5.59 -3.88 -11.41
CA LYS A 133 -6.09 -2.85 -12.33
C LYS A 133 -7.58 -3.01 -12.58
N ALA A 134 -8.04 -4.22 -12.89
CA ALA A 134 -9.47 -4.48 -13.10
C ALA A 134 -10.33 -4.21 -11.85
N ALA A 135 -9.78 -4.43 -10.65
CA ALA A 135 -10.45 -4.16 -9.37
C ALA A 135 -10.41 -2.67 -8.94
N GLY A 136 -9.68 -1.82 -9.65
CA GLY A 136 -9.65 -0.38 -9.40
C GLY A 136 -8.62 0.10 -8.38
N TRP A 137 -7.61 -0.70 -8.04
CA TRP A 137 -6.57 -0.30 -7.07
C TRP A 137 -5.79 0.91 -7.56
N ARG A 138 -5.80 2.01 -6.80
CA ARG A 138 -5.21 3.30 -7.19
C ARG A 138 -3.76 3.16 -7.67
N ARG A 139 -2.93 2.47 -6.87
CA ARG A 139 -1.50 2.25 -7.16
C ARG A 139 -1.28 1.36 -8.38
N ALA A 140 -2.17 0.40 -8.64
CA ALA A 140 -2.06 -0.47 -9.81
C ALA A 140 -2.38 0.29 -11.12
N GLN A 141 -3.27 1.29 -11.08
CA GLN A 141 -3.59 2.10 -12.27
C GLN A 141 -2.40 2.92 -12.79
N GLN A 142 -1.45 3.24 -11.91
CA GLN A 142 -0.27 4.05 -12.24
C GLN A 142 0.92 3.19 -12.75
N ALA A 143 0.74 1.87 -12.88
CA ALA A 143 1.78 0.89 -13.17
C ALA A 143 1.89 0.49 -14.65
#